data_AF-A0A2E2SR67-F1
#
_entry.id   AF-A0A2E2SR67-F1
#
_cell.length_a   1.000
_cell.length_b   1.000
_cell.length_c   1.000
_cell.angle_alpha   90.00
_cell.angle_beta   90.00
_cell.angle_gamma   90.00
#
_symmetry.space_group_name_H-M   'P 1'
#
loop_
_entity.id
_entity.type
_entity.pdbx_description
1 polymer ?
#
loop_
_entity_poly.entity_id
_entity_poly.type
_entity_poly.pdbx_seq_one_letter_code
_entity_poly.pdbx_strand_id
1 'polypeptide(L)'
;MKWRRVTIAFFLGMLLSYGVGGVVLGEPVSAQTVEELKAQIADREARLGEIEREIAEFEAALQEVGAERSTLEAAIRALELERRKISADIQYTEGLITNTDLEISKLTIEINSTLRDIGENRDAIAEIIRTIDEIDDETMVEILLTNEHLSDFWTQLDDLDTIRNAVGEQVRQLQALQANLENNRAEESEKREDLVDLKDQYNGQRQVLVNNKAEKDQLLTATKNEESEYQRLLGEKKAAREQLLAEVQAIEQELQFILDPSSIPTTGTSVFRWPLDNNIITQRFGYTKFALSGAYGGSRHNGMDLGTPSGSKLYATLSGTVRDVGNTDIVPGCYSWGKWILLDHPNGLSSLYAHLSYIGVTRGQSVRTGDVIGYTGNTGYSTGPHLHWTLYVTDAVQVRQFNEFKSVTSCGAAKSPFAAVEGYLDPLDYLPPL
;
A
#
# COMPACT_ATOMS: atom_id res chain seq x y z
N MET A 1 -25.59 13.41 -2.62
CA MET A 1 -24.15 13.69 -2.42
C MET A 1 -23.46 13.53 -3.78
N LYS A 2 -22.88 14.60 -4.33
CA LYS A 2 -22.40 14.66 -5.72
C LYS A 2 -21.15 13.78 -5.89
N TRP A 3 -21.24 12.69 -6.65
CA TRP A 3 -20.10 11.89 -7.07
C TRP A 3 -19.33 12.64 -8.18
N ARG A 4 -18.11 13.08 -7.87
CA ARG A 4 -17.17 13.59 -8.87
C ARG A 4 -16.53 12.38 -9.56
N ARG A 5 -16.89 12.16 -10.82
CA ARG A 5 -16.19 11.26 -11.74
C ARG A 5 -14.79 11.81 -11.99
N VAL A 6 -13.75 11.12 -11.54
CA VAL A 6 -12.37 11.37 -11.93
C VAL A 6 -12.12 10.52 -13.17
N THR A 7 -12.26 11.11 -14.35
CA THR A 7 -11.75 10.55 -15.60
C THR A 7 -10.24 10.76 -15.63
N ILE A 8 -9.46 9.70 -15.37
CA ILE A 8 -8.02 9.67 -15.65
C ILE A 8 -7.87 9.40 -17.16
N ALA A 9 -7.34 10.39 -17.87
CA ALA A 9 -7.09 10.32 -19.30
C ALA A 9 -5.93 9.35 -19.57
N PHE A 10 -6.22 8.24 -20.26
CA PHE A 10 -5.23 7.35 -20.84
C PHE A 10 -4.52 8.06 -22.01
N PHE A 11 -3.28 8.51 -21.80
CA PHE A 11 -2.39 8.88 -22.90
C PHE A 11 -1.75 7.60 -23.47
N LEU A 12 -2.40 7.04 -24.49
CA LEU A 12 -1.85 5.94 -25.29
C LEU A 12 -0.85 6.52 -26.31
N GLY A 13 0.42 6.56 -25.91
CA GLY A 13 1.54 6.94 -26.76
C GLY A 13 2.02 5.79 -27.65
N MET A 14 1.42 5.70 -28.83
CA MET A 14 2.02 5.32 -30.12
C MET A 14 3.20 4.31 -30.12
N LEU A 15 2.85 3.01 -30.14
CA LEU A 15 3.76 1.94 -30.56
C LEU A 15 3.83 1.91 -32.08
N LEU A 16 4.88 2.50 -32.65
CA LEU A 16 5.22 2.39 -34.07
C LEU A 16 5.88 1.04 -34.33
N SER A 17 5.09 0.07 -34.77
CA SER A 17 5.57 -1.15 -35.41
C SER A 17 6.02 -0.82 -36.84
N TYR A 18 7.32 -0.83 -37.09
CA TYR A 18 7.86 -1.03 -38.44
C TYR A 18 8.58 -2.38 -38.48
N GLY A 19 7.89 -3.36 -39.06
CA GLY A 19 8.55 -4.52 -39.64
C GLY A 19 9.09 -4.14 -41.01
N VAL A 20 10.39 -4.29 -41.22
CA VAL A 20 10.99 -4.39 -42.56
C VAL A 20 12.05 -5.48 -42.50
N GLY A 21 11.79 -6.59 -43.20
CA GLY A 21 12.82 -7.54 -43.57
C GLY A 21 13.75 -6.90 -44.61
N GLY A 22 15.05 -7.04 -44.42
CA GLY A 22 16.06 -6.50 -45.34
C GLY A 22 17.46 -7.03 -45.02
N VAL A 23 17.90 -7.97 -45.85
CA VAL A 23 19.29 -8.26 -46.28
C VAL A 23 20.43 -7.91 -45.30
N VAL A 24 21.07 -8.95 -44.75
CA VAL A 24 22.36 -8.84 -44.06
C VAL A 24 23.46 -8.60 -45.11
N LEU A 25 23.76 -7.32 -45.37
CA LEU A 25 25.04 -6.89 -45.93
C LEU A 25 25.92 -6.49 -44.74
N GLY A 26 27.07 -7.14 -44.59
CA GLY A 26 28.05 -6.79 -43.58
C GLY A 26 28.60 -5.39 -43.85
N GLU A 27 28.20 -4.42 -43.02
CA GLU A 27 28.82 -3.10 -43.00
C GLU A 27 30.18 -3.17 -42.28
N PRO A 28 31.19 -2.41 -42.74
CA PRO A 28 32.43 -2.25 -42.01
C PRO A 28 32.15 -1.55 -40.68
N VAL A 29 32.57 -2.16 -39.57
CA VAL A 29 32.53 -1.57 -38.24
C VAL A 29 33.38 -0.29 -38.25
N SER A 30 32.73 0.85 -38.46
CA SER A 30 33.33 2.17 -38.28
C SER A 30 33.58 2.36 -36.78
N ALA A 31 34.82 2.60 -36.38
CA ALA A 31 35.13 2.97 -35.01
C ALA A 31 34.34 4.24 -34.66
N GLN A 32 33.45 4.16 -33.67
CA GLN A 32 32.64 5.30 -33.24
C GLN A 32 33.56 6.43 -32.77
N THR A 33 33.21 7.66 -33.14
CA THR A 33 34.02 8.82 -32.73
C THR A 33 33.78 9.16 -31.26
N VAL A 34 34.78 9.75 -30.60
CA VAL A 34 34.67 10.21 -29.20
C VAL A 34 33.44 11.10 -28.97
N GLU A 35 33.08 11.94 -29.95
CA GLU A 35 31.90 12.81 -29.85
C GLU A 35 30.57 12.08 -30.04
N GLU A 36 30.51 11.00 -30.82
CA GLU A 36 29.33 10.13 -30.89
C GLU A 36 29.11 9.35 -29.58
N LEU A 37 30.18 8.86 -28.95
CA LEU A 37 30.11 8.17 -27.67
C LEU A 37 29.67 9.12 -26.54
N LYS A 38 30.17 10.37 -26.53
CA LYS A 38 29.72 11.41 -25.59
C LYS A 38 28.25 11.79 -25.76
N ALA A 39 27.78 11.94 -27.00
CA ALA A 39 26.38 12.21 -27.27
C ALA A 39 25.47 11.06 -26.79
N GLN A 40 25.94 9.81 -26.94
CA GLN A 40 25.25 8.62 -26.46
C GLN A 40 25.20 8.49 -24.93
N ILE A 41 26.23 8.93 -24.22
CA ILE A 41 26.19 9.01 -22.74
C ILE A 41 25.19 10.07 -22.30
N ALA A 42 25.25 11.27 -22.87
CA ALA A 42 24.36 12.37 -22.50
C ALA A 42 22.87 12.03 -22.75
N ASP A 43 22.56 11.33 -23.85
CA ASP A 43 21.21 10.83 -24.12
C ASP A 43 20.74 9.82 -23.05
N ARG A 44 21.60 8.86 -22.70
CA ARG A 44 21.29 7.84 -21.69
C ARG A 44 21.17 8.43 -20.28
N GLU A 45 21.97 9.43 -19.93
CA GLU A 45 21.84 10.18 -18.68
C GLU A 45 20.50 10.93 -18.61
N ALA A 46 20.06 11.55 -19.71
CA ALA A 46 18.75 12.19 -19.77
C ALA A 46 17.61 11.18 -19.57
N ARG A 47 17.71 10.00 -20.19
CA ARG A 47 16.75 8.89 -20.04
C ARG A 47 16.77 8.29 -18.63
N LEU A 48 17.93 8.22 -17.99
CA LEU A 48 18.06 7.80 -16.58
C LEU A 48 17.30 8.76 -15.66
N GLY A 49 17.44 10.07 -15.89
CA GLY A 49 16.70 11.09 -15.14
C GLY A 49 15.18 10.98 -15.31
N GLU A 50 14.70 10.64 -16.51
CA GLU A 50 13.27 10.40 -16.75
C GLU A 50 12.76 9.15 -16.01
N ILE A 51 13.50 8.04 -16.07
CA ILE A 51 13.16 6.78 -15.39
C ILE A 51 13.17 6.96 -13.86
N GLU A 52 14.12 7.69 -13.29
CA GLU A 52 14.15 7.98 -11.85
C GLU A 52 12.97 8.84 -11.41
N ARG A 53 12.52 9.79 -12.24
CA ARG A 53 11.29 10.56 -11.98
C ARG A 53 10.05 9.65 -11.97
N GLU A 54 9.94 8.75 -12.96
CA GLU A 54 8.84 7.78 -13.01
C GLU A 54 8.89 6.80 -11.82
N ILE A 55 10.06 6.34 -11.39
CA ILE A 55 10.24 5.51 -10.19
C ILE A 55 9.73 6.25 -8.96
N ALA A 56 10.11 7.51 -8.78
CA ALA A 56 9.64 8.33 -7.66
C ALA A 56 8.12 8.54 -7.67
N GLU A 57 7.53 8.75 -8.86
CA GLU A 57 6.08 8.82 -9.04
C GLU A 57 5.37 7.52 -8.64
N PHE A 58 5.90 6.35 -9.05
CA PHE A 58 5.34 5.05 -8.66
C PHE A 58 5.53 4.73 -7.18
N GLU A 59 6.65 5.11 -6.57
CA GLU A 59 6.88 4.93 -5.13
C GLU A 59 5.94 5.82 -4.29
N ALA A 60 5.69 7.05 -4.72
CA ALA A 60 4.69 7.93 -4.12
C ALA A 60 3.26 7.36 -4.28
N ALA A 61 2.90 6.86 -5.46
CA ALA A 61 1.61 6.22 -5.71
C ALA A 61 1.42 4.97 -4.85
N LEU A 62 2.45 4.15 -4.63
CA LEU A 62 2.40 3.01 -3.71
C LEU A 62 2.20 3.43 -2.26
N GLN A 63 2.74 4.56 -1.84
CA GLN A 63 2.51 5.10 -0.51
C GLN A 63 1.06 5.57 -0.33
N GLU A 64 0.48 6.22 -1.35
CA GLU A 64 -0.93 6.63 -1.38
C GLU A 64 -1.86 5.40 -1.37
N VAL A 65 -1.64 4.43 -2.26
CA VAL A 65 -2.39 3.16 -2.31
C VAL A 65 -2.24 2.38 -1.00
N GLY A 66 -1.07 2.42 -0.35
CA GLY A 66 -0.86 1.83 0.98
C GLY A 66 -1.68 2.51 2.08
N ALA A 67 -1.79 3.84 2.04
CA ALA A 67 -2.64 4.60 2.96
C ALA A 67 -4.13 4.31 2.70
N GLU A 68 -4.55 4.30 1.44
CA GLU A 68 -5.92 3.92 1.04
C GLU A 68 -6.24 2.49 1.47
N ARG A 69 -5.33 1.53 1.28
CA ARG A 69 -5.48 0.16 1.78
C ARG A 69 -5.70 0.12 3.29
N SER A 70 -4.97 0.92 4.08
CA SER A 70 -5.19 0.99 5.53
C SER A 70 -6.61 1.47 5.88
N THR A 71 -7.10 2.48 5.16
CA THR A 71 -8.48 2.97 5.33
C THR A 71 -9.52 1.95 4.86
N LEU A 72 -9.25 1.23 3.77
CA LEU A 72 -10.12 0.18 3.24
C LEU A 72 -10.12 -1.06 4.12
N GLU A 73 -9.00 -1.41 4.76
CA GLU A 73 -8.96 -2.43 5.80
C GLU A 73 -9.81 -2.02 7.01
N ALA A 74 -9.84 -0.74 7.38
CA ALA A 74 -10.75 -0.24 8.40
C ALA A 74 -12.23 -0.33 7.97
N ALA A 75 -12.53 0.02 6.71
CA ALA A 75 -13.86 -0.14 6.14
C ALA A 75 -14.30 -1.62 6.08
N ILE A 76 -13.41 -2.53 5.67
CA ILE A 76 -13.65 -3.98 5.67
C ILE A 76 -13.90 -4.48 7.09
N ARG A 77 -13.17 -4.01 8.10
CA ARG A 77 -13.42 -4.35 9.51
C ARG A 77 -14.80 -3.86 9.98
N ALA A 78 -15.20 -2.66 9.57
CA ALA A 78 -16.53 -2.12 9.88
C ALA A 78 -17.65 -2.95 9.23
N LEU A 79 -17.51 -3.28 7.94
CA LEU A 79 -18.44 -4.16 7.22
C LEU A 79 -18.50 -5.55 7.86
N GLU A 80 -17.36 -6.11 8.31
CA GLU A 80 -17.34 -7.40 9.01
C GLU A 80 -18.11 -7.35 10.34
N LEU A 81 -17.98 -6.25 11.09
CA LEU A 81 -18.73 -6.02 12.33
C LEU A 81 -20.24 -5.90 12.04
N GLU A 82 -20.61 -5.15 11.01
CA GLU A 82 -21.99 -4.98 10.57
C GLU A 82 -22.60 -6.32 10.13
N ARG A 83 -21.86 -7.14 9.40
CA ARG A 83 -22.28 -8.50 9.01
C ARG A 83 -22.48 -9.42 10.21
N ARG A 84 -21.62 -9.34 11.22
CA ARG A 84 -21.81 -10.12 12.46
C ARG A 84 -23.08 -9.70 13.18
N LYS A 85 -23.35 -8.40 13.25
CA LYS A 85 -24.59 -7.86 13.81
C LYS A 85 -25.82 -8.37 13.04
N ILE A 86 -25.85 -8.19 11.71
CA ILE A 86 -26.96 -8.64 10.86
C ILE A 86 -27.17 -10.16 10.98
N SER A 87 -26.10 -10.94 11.07
CA SER A 87 -26.21 -12.40 11.26
C SER A 87 -26.85 -12.76 12.61
N ALA A 88 -26.57 -12.00 13.67
CA ALA A 88 -27.21 -12.18 14.97
C ALA A 88 -28.69 -11.75 14.92
N ASP A 89 -29.00 -10.65 14.24
CA ASP A 89 -30.38 -10.17 14.04
C ASP A 89 -31.21 -11.18 13.22
N ILE A 90 -30.61 -11.86 12.24
CA ILE A 90 -31.23 -12.94 11.47
C ILE A 90 -31.57 -14.13 12.38
N GLN A 91 -30.63 -14.58 13.21
CA GLN A 91 -30.86 -15.68 14.16
C GLN A 91 -31.95 -15.34 15.17
N TYR A 92 -31.97 -14.10 15.64
CA TYR A 92 -33.01 -13.60 16.53
C TYR A 92 -34.39 -13.61 15.85
N THR A 93 -34.49 -13.06 14.63
CA THR A 93 -35.73 -13.04 13.84
C THR A 93 -36.21 -14.47 13.53
N GLU A 94 -35.31 -15.39 13.19
CA GLU A 94 -35.62 -16.81 12.97
C GLU A 94 -36.20 -17.49 14.23
N GLY A 95 -35.66 -17.14 15.41
CA GLY A 95 -36.21 -17.57 16.70
C GLY A 95 -37.63 -17.05 16.94
N LEU A 96 -37.89 -15.77 16.63
CA LEU A 96 -39.22 -15.16 16.73
C LEU A 96 -40.23 -15.80 15.77
N ILE A 97 -39.82 -16.08 14.52
CA ILE A 97 -40.65 -16.79 13.53
C ILE A 97 -41.03 -18.16 14.08
N THR A 98 -40.05 -18.92 14.59
CA THR A 98 -40.29 -20.26 15.14
C THR A 98 -41.25 -20.21 16.33
N ASN A 99 -41.08 -19.26 17.26
CA ASN A 99 -41.97 -19.11 18.40
C ASN A 99 -43.40 -18.74 17.96
N THR A 100 -43.53 -17.81 17.02
CA THR A 100 -44.84 -17.37 16.50
C THR A 100 -45.57 -18.51 15.77
N ASP A 101 -44.86 -19.31 14.97
CA ASP A 101 -45.42 -20.52 14.33
C ASP A 101 -45.92 -21.55 15.36
N LEU A 102 -45.22 -21.70 16.49
CA LEU A 102 -45.67 -22.57 17.60
C LEU A 102 -46.91 -22.03 18.30
N GLU A 103 -46.99 -20.72 18.53
CA GLU A 103 -48.18 -20.06 19.09
C GLU A 103 -49.40 -20.23 18.17
N ILE A 104 -49.24 -20.01 16.86
CA ILE A 104 -50.29 -20.26 15.87
C ILE A 104 -50.72 -21.74 15.88
N SER A 105 -49.78 -22.67 15.96
CA SER A 105 -50.06 -24.10 16.02
C SER A 105 -50.86 -24.47 17.27
N LYS A 106 -50.51 -23.89 18.42
CA LYS A 106 -51.23 -24.05 19.68
C LYS A 106 -52.67 -23.51 19.56
N LEU A 107 -52.83 -22.28 19.08
CA LEU A 107 -54.16 -21.66 18.88
C LEU A 107 -55.01 -22.47 17.91
N THR A 108 -54.41 -23.01 16.84
CA THR A 108 -55.10 -23.90 15.88
C THR A 108 -55.63 -25.16 16.57
N ILE A 109 -54.87 -25.77 17.49
CA ILE A 109 -55.30 -26.94 18.26
C ILE A 109 -56.46 -26.56 19.20
N GLU A 110 -56.34 -25.43 19.91
CA GLU A 110 -57.37 -24.93 20.83
C GLU A 110 -58.67 -24.61 20.08
N ILE A 111 -58.61 -23.92 18.94
CA ILE A 111 -59.75 -23.63 18.06
C ILE A 111 -60.45 -24.92 17.62
N ASN A 112 -59.69 -25.93 17.18
CA ASN A 112 -60.25 -27.21 16.74
C ASN A 112 -60.91 -27.97 17.91
N SER A 113 -60.36 -27.88 19.11
CA SER A 113 -60.99 -28.43 20.32
C SER A 113 -62.30 -27.71 20.62
N THR A 114 -62.28 -26.38 20.69
CA THR A 114 -63.49 -25.57 20.97
C THR A 114 -64.58 -25.79 19.93
N LEU A 115 -64.22 -25.95 18.65
CA LEU A 115 -65.19 -26.30 17.59
C LEU A 115 -65.85 -27.66 17.82
N ARG A 116 -65.09 -28.65 18.33
CA ARG A 116 -65.65 -29.96 18.70
C ARG A 116 -66.59 -29.83 19.89
N ASP A 117 -66.18 -29.12 20.93
CA ASP A 117 -66.98 -28.90 22.15
C ASP A 117 -68.29 -28.15 21.81
N ILE A 118 -68.25 -27.18 20.89
CA ILE A 118 -69.45 -26.51 20.36
C ILE A 118 -70.37 -27.51 19.66
N GLY A 119 -69.81 -28.43 18.87
CA GLY A 119 -70.59 -29.49 18.22
C GLY A 119 -71.30 -30.37 19.24
N GLU A 120 -70.55 -30.89 20.21
CA GLU A 120 -71.08 -31.74 21.29
C GLU A 120 -72.14 -31.03 22.13
N ASN A 121 -71.93 -29.75 22.45
CA ASN A 121 -72.89 -28.94 23.20
C ASN A 121 -74.18 -28.69 22.40
N ARG A 122 -74.06 -28.40 21.09
CA ARG A 122 -75.22 -28.25 20.20
C ARG A 122 -76.03 -29.53 20.07
N ASP A 123 -75.35 -30.67 19.97
CA ASP A 123 -76.00 -31.98 19.91
C ASP A 123 -76.74 -32.28 21.22
N ALA A 124 -76.14 -31.96 22.37
CA ALA A 124 -76.79 -32.08 23.68
C ALA A 124 -78.03 -31.20 23.81
N ILE A 125 -77.95 -29.92 23.40
CA ILE A 125 -79.12 -29.02 23.39
C ILE A 125 -80.22 -29.57 22.47
N ALA A 126 -79.84 -30.04 21.27
CA ALA A 126 -80.80 -30.60 20.32
C ALA A 126 -81.51 -31.83 20.89
N GLU A 127 -80.79 -32.70 21.60
CA GLU A 127 -81.37 -33.87 22.25
C GLU A 127 -82.34 -33.47 23.37
N ILE A 128 -81.96 -32.51 24.22
CA ILE A 128 -82.87 -32.03 25.27
C ILE A 128 -84.14 -31.40 24.65
N ILE A 129 -84.02 -30.64 23.55
CA ILE A 129 -85.17 -30.07 22.85
C ILE A 129 -86.08 -31.18 22.29
N ARG A 130 -85.52 -32.26 21.73
CA ARG A 130 -86.32 -33.41 21.27
C ARG A 130 -87.05 -34.10 22.42
N THR A 131 -86.37 -34.30 23.55
CA THR A 131 -87.01 -34.87 24.75
C THR A 131 -88.14 -33.97 25.26
N ILE A 132 -87.97 -32.65 25.23
CA ILE A 132 -89.05 -31.71 25.56
C ILE A 132 -90.22 -31.87 24.58
N ASP A 133 -89.96 -31.88 23.26
CA ASP A 133 -90.98 -32.05 22.21
C ASP A 133 -91.76 -33.37 22.35
N GLU A 134 -91.09 -34.47 22.70
CA GLU A 134 -91.73 -35.77 22.97
C GLU A 134 -92.60 -35.77 24.24
N ILE A 135 -92.37 -34.84 25.18
CA ILE A 135 -93.12 -34.70 26.44
C ILE A 135 -94.24 -33.63 26.34
N ASP A 136 -94.16 -32.68 25.40
CA ASP A 136 -95.01 -31.47 25.32
C ASP A 136 -96.43 -31.70 24.73
N ASP A 137 -96.86 -32.95 24.58
CA ASP A 137 -98.18 -33.32 24.04
C ASP A 137 -99.32 -33.35 25.10
N GLU A 138 -99.01 -33.22 26.40
CA GLU A 138 -100.01 -33.22 27.47
C GLU A 138 -100.13 -31.87 28.18
N THR A 139 -101.37 -31.40 28.38
CA THR A 139 -101.60 -30.17 29.14
C THR A 139 -101.29 -30.37 30.64
N MET A 140 -100.91 -29.30 31.37
CA MET A 140 -100.66 -29.38 32.83
C MET A 140 -101.84 -29.98 33.63
N VAL A 141 -103.06 -29.83 33.12
CA VAL A 141 -104.29 -30.42 33.71
C VAL A 141 -104.39 -31.91 33.40
N GLU A 142 -103.95 -32.33 32.21
CA GLU A 142 -103.90 -33.72 31.76
C GLU A 142 -102.82 -34.50 32.52
N ILE A 143 -101.62 -33.95 32.65
CA ILE A 143 -100.53 -34.53 33.47
C ILE A 143 -100.97 -34.75 34.94
N LEU A 144 -101.73 -33.80 35.52
CA LEU A 144 -102.28 -33.94 36.88
C LEU A 144 -103.35 -35.04 36.98
N LEU A 145 -104.10 -35.30 35.91
CA LEU A 145 -105.21 -36.27 35.85
C LEU A 145 -104.76 -37.67 35.40
N THR A 146 -103.63 -37.79 34.70
CA THR A 146 -103.05 -39.05 34.20
C THR A 146 -102.26 -39.80 35.27
N ASN A 147 -101.68 -39.09 36.25
CA ASN A 147 -100.89 -39.69 37.34
C ASN A 147 -101.77 -40.28 38.47
N GLU A 148 -101.57 -41.55 38.84
CA GLU A 148 -102.36 -42.25 39.89
C GLU A 148 -102.06 -41.74 41.32
N HIS A 149 -100.88 -41.15 41.53
CA HIS A 149 -100.44 -40.58 42.80
C HIS A 149 -99.91 -39.16 42.64
N LEU A 150 -100.22 -38.29 43.62
CA LEU A 150 -99.75 -36.91 43.63
C LEU A 150 -98.20 -36.80 43.64
N SER A 151 -97.49 -37.81 44.16
CA SER A 151 -96.02 -37.89 44.12
C SER A 151 -95.46 -37.89 42.71
N ASP A 152 -96.17 -38.51 41.77
CA ASP A 152 -95.68 -38.75 40.41
C ASP A 152 -95.80 -37.45 39.59
N PHE A 153 -96.89 -36.70 39.82
CA PHE A 153 -97.05 -35.32 39.34
C PHE A 153 -95.92 -34.39 39.83
N TRP A 154 -95.58 -34.45 41.13
CA TRP A 154 -94.49 -33.63 41.67
C TRP A 154 -93.13 -34.01 41.10
N THR A 155 -92.88 -35.30 40.86
CA THR A 155 -91.65 -35.79 40.23
C THR A 155 -91.53 -35.26 38.80
N GLN A 156 -92.62 -35.33 38.03
CA GLN A 156 -92.64 -34.84 36.64
C GLN A 156 -92.47 -33.32 36.54
N LEU A 157 -92.96 -32.56 37.53
CA LEU A 157 -92.75 -31.12 37.61
C LEU A 157 -91.31 -30.74 38.00
N ASP A 158 -90.66 -31.53 38.87
CA ASP A 158 -89.24 -31.39 39.23
C ASP A 158 -88.33 -31.75 38.04
N ASP A 159 -88.70 -32.77 37.26
CA ASP A 159 -88.01 -33.17 36.03
C ASP A 159 -88.03 -32.05 34.99
N LEU A 160 -89.16 -31.34 34.82
CA LEU A 160 -89.27 -30.19 33.92
C LEU A 160 -88.39 -29.01 34.35
N ASP A 161 -88.31 -28.71 35.66
CA ASP A 161 -87.40 -27.67 36.15
C ASP A 161 -85.94 -28.07 35.99
N THR A 162 -85.62 -29.34 36.23
CA THR A 162 -84.28 -29.92 35.99
C THR A 162 -83.88 -29.79 34.52
N ILE A 163 -84.77 -30.12 33.59
CA ILE A 163 -84.56 -29.97 32.15
C ILE A 163 -84.35 -28.50 31.78
N ARG A 164 -85.21 -27.59 32.25
CA ARG A 164 -85.07 -26.15 31.99
C ARG A 164 -83.73 -25.60 32.47
N ASN A 165 -83.30 -26.00 33.67
CA ASN A 165 -82.02 -25.61 34.23
C ASN A 165 -80.85 -26.18 33.42
N ALA A 166 -80.95 -27.44 32.97
CA ALA A 166 -79.96 -28.09 32.11
C ALA A 166 -79.83 -27.39 30.75
N VAL A 167 -80.94 -27.07 30.06
CA VAL A 167 -80.91 -26.31 28.80
C VAL A 167 -80.29 -24.93 29.01
N GLY A 168 -80.72 -24.22 30.06
CA GLY A 168 -80.17 -22.90 30.39
C GLY A 168 -78.67 -22.93 30.63
N GLU A 169 -78.16 -23.98 31.26
CA GLU A 169 -76.73 -24.18 31.47
C GLU A 169 -75.99 -24.51 30.17
N GLN A 170 -76.50 -25.42 29.35
CA GLN A 170 -75.90 -25.75 28.05
C GLN A 170 -75.84 -24.52 27.12
N VAL A 171 -76.90 -23.70 27.07
CA VAL A 171 -76.91 -22.46 26.28
C VAL A 171 -75.86 -21.47 26.78
N ARG A 172 -75.68 -21.31 28.10
CA ARG A 172 -74.61 -20.48 28.66
C ARG A 172 -73.22 -20.99 28.30
N GLN A 173 -73.01 -22.31 28.37
CA GLN A 173 -71.76 -22.94 27.97
C GLN A 173 -71.48 -22.74 26.48
N LEU A 174 -72.50 -22.91 25.61
CA LEU A 174 -72.38 -22.64 24.19
C LEU A 174 -71.98 -21.19 23.90
N GLN A 175 -72.60 -20.22 24.58
CA GLN A 175 -72.23 -18.80 24.46
C GLN A 175 -70.78 -18.55 24.88
N ALA A 176 -70.33 -19.17 25.97
CA ALA A 176 -68.94 -19.04 26.43
C ALA A 176 -67.94 -19.67 25.44
N LEU A 177 -68.25 -20.84 24.89
CA LEU A 177 -67.43 -21.50 23.87
C LEU A 177 -67.36 -20.68 22.57
N GLN A 178 -68.48 -20.08 22.15
CA GLN A 178 -68.51 -19.20 20.97
C GLN A 178 -67.63 -17.95 21.17
N ALA A 179 -67.70 -17.32 22.35
CA ALA A 179 -66.85 -16.17 22.68
C ALA A 179 -65.36 -16.54 22.71
N ASN A 180 -65.02 -17.70 23.28
CA ASN A 180 -63.65 -18.21 23.29
C ASN A 180 -63.13 -18.49 21.87
N LEU A 181 -63.95 -19.12 21.02
CA LEU A 181 -63.62 -19.36 19.61
C LEU A 181 -63.34 -18.06 18.85
N GLU A 182 -64.16 -17.03 19.05
CA GLU A 182 -63.97 -15.72 18.41
C GLU A 182 -62.67 -15.07 18.84
N ASN A 183 -62.37 -15.07 20.15
CA ASN A 183 -61.12 -14.54 20.69
C ASN A 183 -59.89 -15.28 20.14
N ASN A 184 -59.88 -16.62 20.16
CA ASN A 184 -58.75 -17.40 19.67
C ASN A 184 -58.53 -17.20 18.16
N ARG A 185 -59.60 -17.06 17.37
CA ARG A 185 -59.50 -16.74 15.94
C ARG A 185 -58.95 -15.35 15.68
N ALA A 186 -59.32 -14.36 16.49
CA ALA A 186 -58.78 -13.01 16.39
C ALA A 186 -57.28 -13.00 16.72
N GLU A 187 -56.88 -13.66 17.81
CA GLU A 187 -55.46 -13.79 18.21
C GLU A 187 -54.64 -14.56 17.17
N GLU A 188 -55.17 -15.67 16.62
CA GLU A 188 -54.52 -16.42 15.54
C GLU A 188 -54.30 -15.55 14.30
N SER A 189 -55.29 -14.72 13.94
CA SER A 189 -55.19 -13.80 12.80
C SER A 189 -54.10 -12.75 13.00
N GLU A 190 -54.03 -12.13 14.19
CA GLU A 190 -52.98 -11.16 14.54
C GLU A 190 -51.59 -11.80 14.47
N LYS A 191 -51.43 -13.00 15.05
CA LYS A 191 -50.15 -13.74 15.00
C LYS A 191 -49.72 -14.11 13.57
N ARG A 192 -50.68 -14.38 12.68
CA ARG A 192 -50.39 -14.64 11.26
C ARG A 192 -49.91 -13.39 10.53
N GLU A 193 -50.41 -12.21 10.90
CA GLU A 193 -49.93 -10.92 10.38
C GLU A 193 -48.49 -10.66 10.86
N ASP A 194 -48.23 -10.79 12.17
CA ASP A 194 -46.88 -10.68 12.75
C ASP A 194 -45.88 -11.64 12.06
N LEU A 195 -46.31 -12.86 11.76
CA LEU A 195 -45.46 -13.85 11.09
C LEU A 195 -45.06 -13.42 9.66
N VAL A 196 -45.95 -12.76 8.94
CA VAL A 196 -45.65 -12.23 7.60
C VAL A 196 -44.61 -11.12 7.71
N ASP A 197 -44.80 -10.19 8.64
CA ASP A 197 -43.87 -9.08 8.87
C ASP A 197 -42.47 -9.58 9.30
N LEU A 198 -42.42 -10.59 10.18
CA LEU A 198 -41.17 -11.22 10.58
C LEU A 198 -40.46 -11.92 9.41
N LYS A 199 -41.21 -12.58 8.52
CA LYS A 199 -40.65 -13.22 7.32
C LYS A 199 -40.11 -12.19 6.32
N ASP A 200 -40.80 -11.07 6.15
CA ASP A 200 -40.33 -9.97 5.31
C ASP A 200 -39.07 -9.31 5.89
N GLN A 201 -39.04 -9.10 7.21
CA GLN A 201 -37.85 -8.65 7.92
C GLN A 201 -36.67 -9.61 7.72
N TYR A 202 -36.88 -10.92 7.89
CA TYR A 202 -35.86 -11.95 7.68
C TYR A 202 -35.29 -11.91 6.26
N ASN A 203 -36.17 -11.82 5.25
CA ASN A 203 -35.78 -11.72 3.85
C ASN A 203 -34.98 -10.44 3.56
N GLY A 204 -35.40 -9.31 4.12
CA GLY A 204 -34.68 -8.04 4.03
C GLY A 204 -33.27 -8.13 4.62
N GLN A 205 -33.14 -8.66 5.84
CA GLN A 205 -31.85 -8.86 6.52
C GLN A 205 -30.93 -9.80 5.72
N ARG A 206 -31.47 -10.89 5.16
CA ARG A 206 -30.74 -11.82 4.28
C ARG A 206 -30.19 -11.11 3.04
N GLN A 207 -30.98 -10.26 2.40
CA GLN A 207 -30.55 -9.50 1.22
C GLN A 207 -29.45 -8.49 1.57
N VAL A 208 -29.57 -7.78 2.71
CA VAL A 208 -28.53 -6.85 3.19
C VAL A 208 -27.22 -7.59 3.44
N LEU A 209 -27.27 -8.80 4.00
CA LEU A 209 -26.07 -9.63 4.22
C LEU A 209 -25.39 -10.04 2.91
N VAL A 210 -26.17 -10.37 1.86
CA VAL A 210 -25.65 -10.68 0.53
C VAL A 210 -24.98 -9.45 -0.09
N ASN A 211 -25.62 -8.28 -0.02
CA ASN A 211 -25.09 -7.04 -0.56
C ASN A 211 -23.78 -6.63 0.15
N ASN A 212 -23.74 -6.72 1.48
CA ASN A 212 -22.54 -6.47 2.28
C ASN A 212 -21.38 -7.40 1.90
N LYS A 213 -21.66 -8.66 1.54
CA LYS A 213 -20.64 -9.58 1.05
C LYS A 213 -20.08 -9.14 -0.31
N ALA A 214 -20.94 -8.77 -1.24
CA ALA A 214 -20.52 -8.32 -2.56
C ALA A 214 -19.68 -7.04 -2.50
N GLU A 215 -20.08 -6.07 -1.66
CA GLU A 215 -19.34 -4.82 -1.45
C GLU A 215 -17.94 -5.08 -0.88
N LYS A 216 -17.83 -5.96 0.14
CA LYS A 216 -16.53 -6.39 0.69
C LYS A 216 -15.65 -7.03 -0.39
N ASP A 217 -16.20 -7.93 -1.20
CA ASP A 217 -15.44 -8.64 -2.23
C ASP A 217 -14.94 -7.66 -3.32
N GLN A 218 -15.76 -6.67 -3.71
CA GLN A 218 -15.36 -5.61 -4.65
C GLN A 218 -14.21 -4.75 -4.11
N LEU A 219 -14.29 -4.30 -2.86
CA LEU A 219 -13.24 -3.48 -2.23
C LEU A 219 -11.91 -4.24 -2.14
N LEU A 220 -11.96 -5.55 -1.87
CA LEU A 220 -10.77 -6.40 -1.81
C LEU A 220 -10.12 -6.62 -3.19
N THR A 221 -10.93 -6.74 -4.24
CA THR A 221 -10.42 -6.90 -5.61
C THR A 221 -9.81 -5.61 -6.14
N ALA A 222 -10.44 -4.46 -5.92
CA ALA A 222 -9.92 -3.17 -6.38
C ALA A 222 -8.53 -2.87 -5.80
N THR A 223 -8.36 -3.02 -4.49
CA THR A 223 -7.09 -2.76 -3.79
C THR A 223 -5.96 -3.69 -4.19
N LYS A 224 -6.23 -5.00 -4.34
CA LYS A 224 -5.20 -5.97 -4.72
C LYS A 224 -4.67 -5.74 -6.14
N ASN A 225 -5.54 -5.36 -7.07
CA ASN A 225 -5.15 -5.20 -8.47
C ASN A 225 -4.31 -3.95 -8.69
N GLU A 226 -4.67 -2.83 -8.06
CA GLU A 226 -3.91 -1.57 -8.19
C GLU A 226 -2.52 -1.69 -7.57
N GLU A 227 -2.38 -2.26 -6.37
CA GLU A 227 -1.07 -2.48 -5.72
C GLU A 227 -0.18 -3.39 -6.57
N SER A 228 -0.74 -4.48 -7.11
CA SER A 228 0.01 -5.43 -7.95
C SER A 228 0.50 -4.79 -9.26
N GLU A 229 -0.31 -3.96 -9.90
CA GLU A 229 0.08 -3.28 -11.14
C GLU A 229 1.20 -2.25 -10.88
N TYR A 230 1.10 -1.46 -9.81
CA TYR A 230 2.15 -0.51 -9.46
C TYR A 230 3.46 -1.20 -9.07
N GLN A 231 3.41 -2.34 -8.35
CA GLN A 231 4.61 -3.14 -8.05
C GLN A 231 5.26 -3.71 -9.32
N ARG A 232 4.45 -4.18 -10.29
CA ARG A 232 4.96 -4.69 -11.57
C ARG A 232 5.66 -3.58 -12.36
N LEU A 233 5.00 -2.42 -12.53
CA LEU A 233 5.55 -1.27 -13.25
C LEU A 233 6.83 -0.75 -12.59
N LEU A 234 6.88 -0.67 -11.26
CA LEU A 234 8.07 -0.28 -10.51
C LEU A 234 9.25 -1.25 -10.75
N GLY A 235 8.97 -2.56 -10.79
CA GLY A 235 9.97 -3.58 -11.11
C GLY A 235 10.54 -3.42 -12.52
N GLU A 236 9.68 -3.19 -13.51
CA GLU A 236 10.09 -2.96 -14.90
C GLU A 236 10.98 -1.71 -15.04
N LYS A 237 10.62 -0.60 -14.37
CA LYS A 237 11.41 0.64 -14.41
C LYS A 237 12.76 0.51 -13.71
N LYS A 238 12.82 -0.20 -12.58
CA LYS A 238 14.10 -0.49 -11.88
C LYS A 238 15.04 -1.35 -12.73
N ALA A 239 14.51 -2.36 -13.43
CA ALA A 239 15.30 -3.16 -14.36
C ALA A 239 15.82 -2.34 -15.55
N ALA A 240 14.98 -1.48 -16.12
CA ALA A 240 15.38 -0.58 -17.21
C ALA A 240 16.49 0.39 -16.79
N ARG A 241 16.42 0.91 -15.55
CA ARG A 241 17.49 1.74 -14.97
C ARG A 241 18.82 0.98 -14.87
N GLU A 242 18.80 -0.23 -14.32
CA GLU A 242 20.03 -1.04 -14.15
C GLU A 242 20.68 -1.36 -15.50
N GLN A 243 19.86 -1.67 -16.51
CA GLN A 243 20.35 -1.90 -17.86
C GLN A 243 21.01 -0.63 -18.46
N LEU A 244 20.38 0.54 -18.33
CA LEU A 244 20.95 1.81 -18.81
C LEU A 244 22.27 2.16 -18.11
N LEU A 245 22.37 1.92 -16.79
CA LEU A 245 23.62 2.13 -16.06
C LEU A 245 24.75 1.22 -16.55
N ALA A 246 24.45 -0.05 -16.84
CA ALA A 246 25.42 -0.98 -17.40
C ALA A 246 25.88 -0.57 -18.80
N GLU A 247 24.98 -0.05 -19.63
CA GLU A 247 25.32 0.48 -20.96
C GLU A 247 26.22 1.72 -20.88
N VAL A 248 25.91 2.67 -19.99
CA VAL A 248 26.75 3.86 -19.75
C VAL A 248 28.14 3.43 -19.29
N GLN A 249 28.23 2.49 -18.35
CA GLN A 249 29.51 2.00 -17.85
C GLN A 249 30.33 1.30 -18.95
N ALA A 250 29.69 0.56 -19.86
CA ALA A 250 30.37 -0.06 -20.99
C ALA A 250 30.93 0.98 -21.98
N ILE A 251 30.15 2.04 -22.28
CA ILE A 251 30.59 3.16 -23.14
C ILE A 251 31.73 3.94 -22.47
N GLU A 252 31.68 4.16 -21.16
CA GLU A 252 32.76 4.80 -20.39
C GLU A 252 34.06 3.98 -20.42
N GLN A 253 33.97 2.64 -20.35
CA GLN A 253 35.14 1.75 -20.50
C GLN A 253 35.75 1.82 -21.91
N GLU A 254 34.91 1.95 -22.95
CA GLU A 254 35.36 2.14 -24.32
C GLU A 254 36.07 3.50 -24.51
N LEU A 255 35.60 4.55 -23.83
CA LEU A 255 36.23 5.87 -23.79
C LEU A 255 37.58 5.88 -23.04
N GLN A 256 37.72 5.11 -21.95
CA GLN A 256 39.00 4.97 -21.23
C GLN A 256 40.11 4.35 -22.09
N PHE A 257 39.77 3.58 -23.12
CA PHE A 257 40.74 2.97 -24.05
C PHE A 257 41.36 3.95 -25.06
N ILE A 258 40.78 5.17 -25.20
CA ILE A 258 41.24 6.19 -26.17
C ILE A 258 42.32 7.12 -25.57
N LEU A 259 42.60 7.04 -24.27
CA LEU A 259 43.80 7.61 -23.66
C LEU A 259 44.92 6.58 -23.73
N ASP A 260 46.06 6.92 -24.33
CA ASP A 260 47.19 6.00 -24.61
C ASP A 260 47.42 5.00 -23.44
N PRO A 261 47.06 3.70 -23.61
CA PRO A 261 47.12 2.70 -22.55
C PRO A 261 48.52 2.47 -21.97
N SER A 262 49.56 2.97 -22.63
CA SER A 262 50.94 2.88 -22.16
C SER A 262 51.34 4.02 -21.20
N SER A 263 50.51 5.06 -21.05
CA SER A 263 50.83 6.27 -20.30
C SER A 263 50.46 6.23 -18.81
N ILE A 264 49.64 5.26 -18.38
CA ILE A 264 49.19 5.09 -16.98
C ILE A 264 49.32 3.62 -16.50
N PRO A 265 49.38 3.35 -15.19
CA PRO A 265 49.45 2.00 -14.66
C PRO A 265 48.18 1.19 -14.96
N THR A 266 48.34 -0.13 -15.10
CA THR A 266 47.20 -1.04 -15.28
C THR A 266 46.29 -1.02 -14.04
N THR A 267 44.99 -0.91 -14.26
CA THR A 267 43.95 -1.01 -13.21
C THR A 267 44.15 -2.27 -12.36
N GLY A 268 44.03 -2.14 -11.04
CA GLY A 268 44.26 -3.23 -10.09
C GLY A 268 45.71 -3.35 -9.60
N THR A 269 46.63 -2.47 -10.05
CA THR A 269 48.01 -2.41 -9.53
C THR A 269 48.11 -1.44 -8.35
N SER A 270 48.50 -1.94 -7.18
CA SER A 270 48.67 -1.13 -5.96
C SER A 270 49.94 -0.25 -6.02
N VAL A 271 49.89 0.81 -6.83
CA VAL A 271 51.00 1.75 -7.06
C VAL A 271 51.06 2.88 -6.02
N PHE A 272 49.97 3.13 -5.29
CA PHE A 272 49.89 4.15 -4.25
C PHE A 272 49.92 3.54 -2.85
N ARG A 273 50.41 4.32 -1.88
CA ARG A 273 50.17 4.11 -0.46
C ARG A 273 48.88 4.80 -0.03
N TRP A 274 48.21 4.28 1.00
CA TRP A 274 47.18 5.02 1.71
C TRP A 274 47.66 6.40 2.22
N PRO A 275 46.87 7.47 2.06
CA PRO A 275 47.24 8.84 2.44
C PRO A 275 47.17 9.11 3.94
N LEU A 276 46.57 8.22 4.74
CA LEU A 276 46.39 8.34 6.18
C LEU A 276 46.86 7.06 6.90
N ASP A 277 47.15 7.18 8.19
CA ASP A 277 47.51 6.02 9.04
C ASP A 277 46.29 5.13 9.37
N ASN A 278 45.10 5.73 9.48
CA ASN A 278 43.83 5.03 9.67
C ASN A 278 42.88 5.40 8.54
N ASN A 279 42.51 4.42 7.72
CA ASN A 279 41.75 4.64 6.48
C ASN A 279 40.34 4.08 6.66
N ILE A 280 39.38 4.97 6.88
CA ILE A 280 37.96 4.62 6.98
C ILE A 280 37.26 5.23 5.78
N ILE A 281 36.89 4.41 4.79
CA ILE A 281 36.14 4.88 3.63
C ILE A 281 34.74 5.27 4.09
N THR A 282 34.45 6.56 4.09
CA THR A 282 33.10 7.10 4.33
C THR A 282 32.33 7.20 3.03
N GLN A 283 33.03 7.38 1.90
CA GLN A 283 32.41 7.38 0.60
C GLN A 283 33.34 6.92 -0.52
N ARG A 284 32.80 6.10 -1.43
CA ARG A 284 33.51 5.59 -2.60
C ARG A 284 33.39 6.54 -3.80
N PHE A 285 34.23 6.30 -4.80
CA PHE A 285 34.15 6.93 -6.11
C PHE A 285 32.89 6.51 -6.87
N GLY A 286 32.43 7.36 -7.78
CA GLY A 286 31.34 7.06 -8.70
C GLY A 286 29.93 7.33 -8.14
N TYR A 287 28.94 6.66 -8.73
CA TYR A 287 27.51 6.83 -8.45
C TYR A 287 27.07 6.11 -7.17
N THR A 288 27.61 6.53 -6.03
CA THR A 288 27.17 5.99 -4.73
C THR A 288 25.75 6.44 -4.40
N LYS A 289 25.06 5.70 -3.51
CA LYS A 289 23.73 6.11 -2.99
C LYS A 289 23.72 7.54 -2.45
N PHE A 290 24.81 7.97 -1.81
CA PHE A 290 24.90 9.34 -1.30
C PHE A 290 25.09 10.36 -2.42
N ALA A 291 25.92 10.07 -3.43
CA ALA A 291 26.09 10.94 -4.59
C ALA A 291 24.77 11.17 -5.33
N LEU A 292 23.99 10.10 -5.51
CA LEU A 292 22.66 10.12 -6.14
C LEU A 292 21.57 10.75 -5.26
N SER A 293 21.83 11.01 -3.98
CA SER A 293 20.86 11.67 -3.08
C SER A 293 20.71 13.18 -3.32
N GLY A 294 21.50 13.72 -4.27
CA GLY A 294 21.56 15.16 -4.58
C GLY A 294 22.76 15.87 -3.95
N ALA A 295 23.59 15.18 -3.17
CA ALA A 295 24.73 15.75 -2.46
C ALA A 295 25.72 16.52 -3.36
N TYR A 296 25.87 16.10 -4.62
CA TYR A 296 26.71 16.74 -5.64
C TYR A 296 25.90 17.30 -6.81
N GLY A 297 24.67 17.76 -6.56
CA GLY A 297 23.74 18.15 -7.62
C GLY A 297 23.29 16.96 -8.48
N GLY A 298 23.28 15.77 -7.90
CA GLY A 298 22.95 14.50 -8.59
C GLY A 298 24.10 13.90 -9.41
N SER A 299 25.27 14.54 -9.45
CA SER A 299 26.45 14.02 -10.14
C SER A 299 27.20 12.96 -9.31
N ARG A 300 28.03 12.16 -9.98
CA ARG A 300 28.90 11.16 -9.33
C ARG A 300 29.90 11.80 -8.36
N HIS A 301 30.32 11.02 -7.36
CA HIS A 301 31.44 11.40 -6.51
C HIS A 301 32.75 11.24 -7.29
N ASN A 302 33.53 12.31 -7.39
CA ASN A 302 34.72 12.38 -8.24
C ASN A 302 36.01 12.01 -7.50
N GLY A 303 35.93 11.37 -6.35
CA GLY A 303 37.07 10.87 -5.59
C GLY A 303 36.62 9.86 -4.53
N MET A 304 37.40 9.71 -3.47
CA MET A 304 37.08 8.88 -2.31
C MET A 304 37.24 9.69 -1.03
N ASP A 305 36.28 9.57 -0.13
CA ASP A 305 36.31 10.24 1.16
C ASP A 305 36.77 9.28 2.25
N LEU A 306 37.78 9.71 3.00
CA LEU A 306 38.36 8.99 4.14
C LEU A 306 38.07 9.75 5.43
N GLY A 307 37.19 9.19 6.26
CA GLY A 307 36.81 9.78 7.55
C GLY A 307 37.99 9.82 8.52
N THR A 308 38.33 11.01 8.99
CA THR A 308 39.45 11.21 9.92
C THR A 308 39.32 12.54 10.67
N PRO A 309 39.74 12.64 11.93
CA PRO A 309 39.72 13.91 12.67
C PRO A 309 40.49 15.02 11.94
N SER A 310 40.05 16.27 12.10
CA SER A 310 40.85 17.40 11.63
C SER A 310 42.18 17.46 12.38
N GLY A 311 43.27 17.73 11.66
CA GLY A 311 44.63 17.76 12.20
C GLY A 311 45.36 16.42 12.10
N SER A 312 44.76 15.37 11.52
CA SER A 312 45.48 14.13 11.21
C SER A 312 46.56 14.38 10.16
N LYS A 313 47.71 13.71 10.29
CA LYS A 313 48.81 13.81 9.33
C LYS A 313 48.36 13.29 7.97
N LEU A 314 48.64 14.06 6.93
CA LEU A 314 48.42 13.68 5.55
C LEU A 314 49.75 13.35 4.88
N TYR A 315 49.82 12.17 4.25
CA TYR A 315 51.04 11.69 3.58
C TYR A 315 50.91 11.72 2.06
N ALA A 316 52.02 11.98 1.36
CA ALA A 316 52.10 11.78 -0.07
C ALA A 316 51.96 10.29 -0.42
N THR A 317 50.94 9.92 -1.20
CA THR A 317 50.64 8.53 -1.56
C THR A 317 51.68 7.92 -2.50
N LEU A 318 52.37 8.75 -3.27
CA LEU A 318 53.47 8.38 -4.15
C LEU A 318 54.40 9.58 -4.31
N SER A 319 55.69 9.32 -4.55
CA SER A 319 56.67 10.37 -4.82
C SER A 319 56.25 11.20 -6.04
N GLY A 320 56.51 12.50 -6.00
CA GLY A 320 55.99 13.41 -7.01
C GLY A 320 56.43 14.85 -6.85
N THR A 321 55.89 15.71 -7.70
CA THR A 321 56.13 17.17 -7.65
C THR A 321 54.80 17.89 -7.47
N VAL A 322 54.74 18.80 -6.51
CA VAL A 322 53.52 19.56 -6.21
C VAL A 322 53.20 20.47 -7.39
N ARG A 323 52.15 20.15 -8.16
CA ARG A 323 51.73 20.94 -9.33
C ARG A 323 51.24 22.31 -8.91
N ASP A 324 50.36 22.33 -7.93
CA ASP A 324 49.83 23.56 -7.34
C ASP A 324 49.19 23.28 -5.97
N VAL A 325 48.93 24.35 -5.23
CA VAL A 325 48.16 24.35 -3.98
C VAL A 325 47.17 25.49 -4.00
N GLY A 326 46.03 25.33 -3.35
CA GLY A 326 45.01 26.38 -3.36
C GLY A 326 44.08 26.34 -2.18
N ASN A 327 43.26 27.38 -2.08
CA ASN A 327 42.19 27.47 -1.10
C ASN A 327 40.97 28.11 -1.77
N THR A 328 39.92 27.34 -2.02
CA THR A 328 38.69 27.85 -2.65
C THR A 328 37.86 28.73 -1.70
N ASP A 329 38.00 28.56 -0.38
CA ASP A 329 37.27 29.33 0.63
C ASP A 329 37.64 30.82 0.65
N ILE A 330 38.72 31.22 -0.03
CA ILE A 330 39.12 32.64 -0.14
C ILE A 330 38.14 33.45 -1.00
N VAL A 331 37.35 32.78 -1.84
CA VAL A 331 36.32 33.42 -2.67
C VAL A 331 34.98 33.29 -1.95
N PRO A 332 34.37 34.40 -1.51
CA PRO A 332 33.11 34.35 -0.76
C PRO A 332 32.01 33.62 -1.53
N GLY A 333 31.33 32.68 -0.86
CA GLY A 333 30.28 31.88 -1.49
C GLY A 333 30.79 30.77 -2.41
N CYS A 334 32.10 30.49 -2.40
CA CYS A 334 32.69 29.34 -3.07
C CYS A 334 33.05 28.23 -2.08
N TYR A 335 32.22 27.21 -2.02
CA TYR A 335 32.43 26.03 -1.18
C TYR A 335 32.65 24.84 -2.11
N SER A 336 33.92 24.55 -2.43
CA SER A 336 34.35 23.44 -3.31
C SER A 336 35.38 22.60 -2.56
N TRP A 337 36.62 22.51 -3.03
CA TRP A 337 37.69 21.72 -2.42
C TRP A 337 38.21 22.24 -1.06
N GLY A 338 37.85 23.44 -0.64
CA GLY A 338 38.50 24.11 0.49
C GLY A 338 39.99 24.32 0.20
N LYS A 339 40.85 23.99 1.17
CA LYS A 339 42.31 23.91 0.97
C LYS A 339 42.68 22.59 0.31
N TRP A 340 43.53 22.66 -0.70
CA TRP A 340 43.90 21.49 -1.49
C TRP A 340 45.36 21.48 -1.96
N ILE A 341 45.87 20.28 -2.23
CA ILE A 341 47.19 20.00 -2.81
C ILE A 341 47.00 19.10 -4.03
N LEU A 342 47.54 19.49 -5.18
CA LEU A 342 47.59 18.65 -6.39
C LEU A 342 49.04 18.21 -6.64
N LEU A 343 49.25 16.90 -6.74
CA LEU A 343 50.56 16.28 -6.82
C LEU A 343 50.69 15.45 -8.10
N ASP A 344 51.74 15.70 -8.88
CA ASP A 344 52.05 14.97 -10.11
C ASP A 344 53.00 13.82 -9.84
N HIS A 345 52.69 12.65 -10.37
CA HIS A 345 53.49 11.45 -10.21
C HIS A 345 54.16 11.04 -11.53
N PRO A 346 55.31 10.36 -11.46
CA PRO A 346 56.07 9.95 -12.64
C PRO A 346 55.38 8.84 -13.46
N ASN A 347 54.29 8.26 -12.95
CA ASN A 347 53.53 7.19 -13.60
C ASN A 347 52.35 7.71 -14.43
N GLY A 348 52.31 8.99 -14.80
CA GLY A 348 51.23 9.57 -15.60
C GLY A 348 49.94 9.84 -14.83
N LEU A 349 49.94 9.68 -13.50
CA LEU A 349 48.81 10.00 -12.62
C LEU A 349 49.07 11.23 -11.77
N SER A 350 47.99 11.91 -11.36
CA SER A 350 48.03 13.00 -10.40
C SER A 350 47.06 12.73 -9.25
N SER A 351 47.46 13.06 -8.02
CA SER A 351 46.62 12.93 -6.83
C SER A 351 46.23 14.29 -6.25
N LEU A 352 44.95 14.45 -5.95
CA LEU A 352 44.42 15.63 -5.25
C LEU A 352 44.05 15.26 -3.82
N TYR A 353 44.42 16.13 -2.89
CA TYR A 353 44.07 16.06 -1.49
C TYR A 353 43.31 17.32 -1.13
N ALA A 354 42.06 17.19 -0.66
CA ALA A 354 41.18 18.33 -0.41
C ALA A 354 40.59 18.32 1.02
N HIS A 355 39.83 19.38 1.33
CA HIS A 355 39.26 19.67 2.66
C HIS A 355 40.30 19.84 3.77
N LEU A 356 41.52 20.26 3.43
CA LEU A 356 42.64 20.31 4.38
C LEU A 356 42.48 21.42 5.42
N SER A 357 43.08 21.24 6.59
CA SER A 357 43.22 22.30 7.60
C SER A 357 44.49 23.13 7.37
N TYR A 358 45.56 22.48 6.92
CA TYR A 358 46.86 23.08 6.66
C TYR A 358 47.58 22.44 5.48
N ILE A 359 48.22 23.27 4.66
CA ILE A 359 49.03 22.88 3.51
C ILE A 359 50.50 23.00 3.93
N GLY A 360 51.22 21.89 3.96
CA GLY A 360 52.62 21.82 4.42
C GLY A 360 53.66 21.88 3.32
N VAL A 361 53.24 22.10 2.07
CA VAL A 361 54.09 22.09 0.88
C VAL A 361 53.80 23.28 -0.02
N THR A 362 54.74 23.60 -0.91
CA THR A 362 54.59 24.68 -1.89
C THR A 362 54.64 24.16 -3.32
N ARG A 363 54.05 24.90 -4.25
CA ARG A 363 54.15 24.62 -5.69
C ARG A 363 55.60 24.41 -6.13
N GLY A 364 55.83 23.37 -6.94
CA GLY A 364 57.14 22.97 -7.45
C GLY A 364 57.99 22.14 -6.49
N GLN A 365 57.56 21.95 -5.23
CA GLN A 365 58.28 21.13 -4.27
C GLN A 365 58.20 19.65 -4.65
N SER A 366 59.35 18.97 -4.69
CA SER A 366 59.39 17.51 -4.78
C SER A 366 59.18 16.88 -3.40
N VAL A 367 58.37 15.82 -3.35
CA VAL A 367 58.06 15.06 -2.14
C VAL A 367 58.26 13.57 -2.39
N ARG A 368 58.60 12.83 -1.35
CA ARG A 368 58.75 11.37 -1.38
C ARG A 368 57.49 10.70 -0.86
N THR A 369 57.25 9.47 -1.31
CA THR A 369 56.18 8.62 -0.79
C THR A 369 56.29 8.54 0.74
N GLY A 370 55.20 8.88 1.45
CA GLY A 370 55.18 8.88 2.91
C GLY A 370 55.65 10.17 3.58
N ASP A 371 56.08 11.19 2.83
CA ASP A 371 56.34 12.52 3.41
C ASP A 371 55.02 13.15 3.89
N VAL A 372 55.07 13.84 5.03
CA VAL A 372 53.93 14.63 5.52
C VAL A 372 53.79 15.88 4.66
N ILE A 373 52.67 16.00 3.94
CA ILE A 373 52.40 17.11 3.01
C ILE A 373 51.37 18.11 3.53
N GLY A 374 50.69 17.79 4.63
CA GLY A 374 49.70 18.66 5.25
C GLY A 374 48.93 17.97 6.38
N TYR A 375 47.78 18.54 6.72
CA TYR A 375 46.88 18.00 7.72
C TYR A 375 45.43 18.06 7.26
N THR A 376 44.66 17.02 7.55
CA THR A 376 43.24 16.92 7.22
C THR A 376 42.42 17.98 7.95
N GLY A 377 41.24 18.30 7.42
CA GLY A 377 40.44 19.40 7.95
C GLY A 377 38.95 19.19 7.70
N ASN A 378 38.27 20.31 7.48
CA ASN A 378 36.84 20.38 7.16
C ASN A 378 36.56 21.68 6.38
N THR A 379 37.44 22.04 5.44
CA THR A 379 37.32 23.27 4.62
C THR A 379 36.52 23.00 3.35
N GLY A 380 35.98 24.03 2.68
CA GLY A 380 35.18 23.84 1.46
C GLY A 380 33.82 23.18 1.70
N TYR A 381 33.35 22.42 0.70
CA TYR A 381 32.09 21.68 0.75
C TYR A 381 32.26 20.35 1.45
N SER A 382 32.18 20.39 2.78
CA SER A 382 32.37 19.22 3.64
C SER A 382 31.32 19.18 4.73
N THR A 383 30.70 18.01 4.95
CA THR A 383 29.67 17.78 5.98
C THR A 383 30.26 17.38 7.34
N GLY A 384 31.54 17.00 7.38
CA GLY A 384 32.27 16.65 8.59
C GLY A 384 33.75 16.33 8.29
N PRO A 385 34.63 16.25 9.30
CA PRO A 385 36.06 16.05 9.08
C PRO A 385 36.39 14.77 8.29
N HIS A 386 37.02 14.94 7.12
CA HIS A 386 37.50 13.86 6.26
C HIS A 386 38.60 14.36 5.32
N LEU A 387 39.26 13.42 4.64
CA LEU A 387 40.08 13.68 3.45
C LEU A 387 39.30 13.29 2.21
N HIS A 388 39.11 14.22 1.28
CA HIS A 388 38.72 13.86 -0.08
C HIS A 388 39.98 13.63 -0.91
N TRP A 389 40.09 12.44 -1.50
CA TRP A 389 41.23 12.02 -2.31
C TRP A 389 40.78 11.65 -3.72
N THR A 390 41.33 12.33 -4.72
CA THR A 390 41.03 12.09 -6.13
C THR A 390 42.26 11.62 -6.88
N LEU A 391 42.09 10.69 -7.83
CA LEU A 391 43.09 10.36 -8.82
C LEU A 391 42.67 10.88 -10.20
N TYR A 392 43.66 11.42 -10.90
CA TYR A 392 43.53 11.91 -12.27
C TYR A 392 44.55 11.26 -13.18
N VAL A 393 44.21 11.13 -14.46
CA VAL A 393 45.22 11.10 -15.54
C VAL A 393 45.89 12.49 -15.59
N THR A 394 47.21 12.54 -15.49
CA THR A 394 47.99 13.79 -15.33
C THR A 394 47.68 14.83 -16.40
N ASP A 395 47.53 14.39 -17.65
CA ASP A 395 47.28 15.26 -18.81
C ASP A 395 45.83 15.74 -18.89
N ALA A 396 44.90 15.06 -18.21
CA ALA A 396 43.49 15.40 -18.21
C ALA A 396 43.13 16.46 -17.16
N VAL A 397 43.96 16.66 -16.12
CA VAL A 397 43.71 17.64 -15.07
C VAL A 397 44.44 18.96 -15.33
N GLN A 398 43.75 20.07 -15.16
CA GLN A 398 44.28 21.43 -15.29
C GLN A 398 43.86 22.26 -14.07
N VAL A 399 44.73 23.18 -13.63
CA VAL A 399 44.37 24.14 -12.58
C VAL A 399 43.94 25.44 -13.26
N ARG A 400 42.66 25.78 -13.17
CA ARG A 400 42.05 26.94 -13.83
C ARG A 400 41.11 27.70 -12.89
N GLN A 401 40.75 28.92 -13.23
CA GLN A 401 39.69 29.64 -12.52
C GLN A 401 38.31 29.15 -12.96
N PHE A 402 37.34 29.12 -12.04
CA PHE A 402 35.98 28.63 -12.35
C PHE A 402 35.29 29.41 -13.48
N ASN A 403 35.51 30.72 -13.58
CA ASN A 403 34.94 31.55 -14.66
C ASN A 403 35.46 31.20 -16.06
N GLU A 404 36.56 30.44 -16.16
CA GLU A 404 37.11 30.01 -17.44
C GLU A 404 36.35 28.82 -18.06
N PHE A 405 35.53 28.11 -17.26
CA PHE A 405 34.80 26.93 -17.70
C PHE A 405 33.35 26.84 -17.18
N LYS A 406 32.92 27.71 -16.26
CA LYS A 406 31.52 27.89 -15.88
C LYS A 406 31.11 29.35 -16.10
N SER A 407 30.13 29.56 -16.98
CA SER A 407 29.62 30.88 -17.37
C SER A 407 28.83 31.59 -16.27
N VAL A 408 28.26 30.86 -15.31
CA VAL A 408 27.51 31.42 -14.17
C VAL A 408 27.96 30.72 -12.89
N THR A 409 28.77 31.40 -12.07
CA THR A 409 29.21 30.88 -10.78
C THR A 409 29.68 31.99 -9.84
N SER A 410 29.29 31.92 -8.56
CA SER A 410 29.83 32.76 -7.49
C SER A 410 31.31 32.46 -7.19
N CYS A 411 31.81 31.31 -7.64
CA CYS A 411 33.20 30.86 -7.49
C CYS A 411 34.17 31.46 -8.52
N GLY A 412 33.77 32.39 -9.39
CA GLY A 412 34.48 32.72 -10.62
C GLY A 412 36.00 32.88 -10.51
N ALA A 413 36.49 33.60 -9.49
CA ALA A 413 37.92 33.86 -9.29
C ALA A 413 38.70 32.73 -8.58
N ALA A 414 38.01 31.71 -8.06
CA ALA A 414 38.65 30.62 -7.31
C ALA A 414 39.42 29.70 -8.26
N LYS A 415 40.68 29.42 -7.94
CA LYS A 415 41.46 28.40 -8.65
C LYS A 415 41.10 27.02 -8.15
N SER A 416 40.87 26.11 -9.07
CA SER A 416 40.52 24.72 -8.79
C SER A 416 41.17 23.81 -9.81
N PRO A 417 41.61 22.60 -9.40
CA PRO A 417 41.79 21.50 -10.31
C PRO A 417 40.46 21.20 -11.01
N PHE A 418 40.53 21.00 -12.31
CA PHE A 418 39.43 20.62 -13.18
C PHE A 418 39.95 19.58 -14.16
N ALA A 419 39.24 18.48 -14.30
CA ALA A 419 39.46 17.50 -15.35
C ALA A 419 38.14 17.20 -16.04
N ALA A 420 38.22 16.73 -17.28
CA ALA A 420 37.07 16.08 -17.91
C ALA A 420 36.71 14.79 -17.14
N VAL A 421 35.49 14.30 -17.29
CA VAL A 421 34.95 13.17 -16.51
C VAL A 421 35.82 11.92 -16.70
N GLU A 422 36.28 11.69 -17.92
CA GLU A 422 37.22 10.65 -18.33
C GLU A 422 38.60 10.74 -17.67
N GLY A 423 38.98 11.92 -17.17
CA GLY A 423 40.26 12.14 -16.50
C GLY A 423 40.30 11.63 -15.06
N TYR A 424 39.15 11.31 -14.45
CA TYR A 424 39.06 10.82 -13.08
C TYR A 424 39.13 9.29 -13.04
N LEU A 425 39.89 8.75 -12.09
CA LEU A 425 40.06 7.31 -11.89
C LEU A 425 39.53 6.90 -10.51
N ASP A 426 39.07 5.65 -10.38
CA ASP A 426 38.69 5.11 -9.06
C ASP A 426 39.97 4.93 -8.21
N PRO A 427 40.09 5.66 -7.08
CA PRO A 427 41.16 5.50 -6.11
C PRO A 427 41.47 4.05 -5.70
N LEU A 428 40.45 3.21 -5.59
CA LEU A 428 40.57 1.85 -5.06
C LEU A 428 41.23 0.88 -6.03
N ASP A 429 41.23 1.19 -7.33
CA ASP A 429 41.90 0.36 -8.33
C ASP A 429 43.43 0.42 -8.22
N TYR A 430 43.96 1.42 -7.51
CA TYR A 430 45.41 1.69 -7.45
C TYR A 430 45.98 1.70 -6.03
N LEU A 431 45.16 1.42 -5.02
CA LEU A 431 45.55 1.28 -3.63
C LEU A 431 45.73 -0.20 -3.25
N PRO A 432 46.52 -0.51 -2.20
CA PRO A 432 46.51 -1.84 -1.62
C PRO A 432 45.14 -2.10 -0.97
N PRO A 433 44.72 -3.38 -0.90
CA PRO A 433 43.51 -3.75 -0.17
C PRO A 433 43.59 -3.25 1.28
N LEU A 434 42.43 -2.86 1.81
CA LEU A 434 42.26 -2.34 3.17
C LEU A 434 42.49 -3.39 4.24
#